data_AF-A0A4U8SM48-F1
#
_entry.id   AF-A0A4U8SM48-F1
#
_cell.length_a   1.000
_cell.length_b   1.000
_cell.length_c   1.000
_cell.angle_alpha   90.00
_cell.angle_beta   90.00
_cell.angle_gamma   90.00
#
_symmetry.space_group_name_H-M   'P 1'
#
loop_
_entity.id
_entity.type
_entity.pdbx_description
1 polymer ?
#
loop_
_entity_poly.entity_id
_entity_poly.type
_entity_poly.pdbx_seq_one_letter_code
_entity_poly.pdbx_strand_id
1 'polypeptide(L)'
;MKQEKPKIVGKKIGQKIEQAFPKKFKNLNEYGTSFEIPIRGIQEKVPGYSAGNGHSPLRDRTRKGKKIGYLCDKYQVEKIHENDNPNSKIISLKFSKKE
;
A
#
# COMPACT_ATOMS: atom_id res chain seq x y z
N MET A 1 -15.56 -20.91 -14.97
CA MET A 1 -15.85 -19.71 -14.15
C MET A 1 -14.88 -18.60 -14.52
N LYS A 2 -15.35 -17.45 -15.03
CA LYS A 2 -14.48 -16.27 -15.24
C LYS A 2 -14.16 -15.70 -13.84
N GLN A 3 -12.91 -15.81 -13.38
CA GLN A 3 -12.48 -15.08 -12.18
C GLN A 3 -12.61 -13.57 -12.48
N GLU A 4 -13.58 -12.91 -11.86
CA GLU A 4 -13.74 -11.46 -11.94
C GLU A 4 -12.47 -10.82 -11.35
N LYS A 5 -11.75 -10.01 -12.16
CA LYS A 5 -10.59 -9.27 -11.66
C LYS A 5 -11.07 -8.33 -10.54
N PRO A 6 -10.34 -8.21 -9.42
CA PRO A 6 -10.74 -7.33 -8.34
C PRO A 6 -10.78 -5.87 -8.82
N LYS A 7 -11.79 -5.13 -8.39
CA LYS A 7 -11.84 -3.68 -8.63
C LYS A 7 -10.74 -2.98 -7.82
N ILE A 8 -9.87 -2.26 -8.51
CA ILE A 8 -8.80 -1.49 -7.87
C ILE A 8 -9.41 -0.26 -7.17
N VAL A 9 -9.06 -0.04 -5.91
CA VAL A 9 -9.50 1.12 -5.10
C VAL A 9 -8.32 1.93 -4.59
N GLY A 10 -8.57 3.19 -4.20
CA GLY A 10 -7.52 4.04 -3.65
C GLY A 10 -6.49 4.53 -4.67
N LYS A 11 -6.79 4.50 -5.98
CA LYS A 11 -5.85 4.92 -7.04
C LYS A 11 -5.30 6.33 -6.83
N LYS A 12 -6.16 7.33 -6.61
CA LYS A 12 -5.75 8.73 -6.45
C LYS A 12 -4.78 8.94 -5.29
N ILE A 13 -5.05 8.32 -4.14
CA ILE A 13 -4.18 8.43 -2.96
C ILE A 13 -2.92 7.57 -3.10
N GLY A 14 -3.01 6.38 -3.71
CA GLY A 14 -1.86 5.54 -4.01
C GLY A 14 -0.86 6.20 -4.97
N GLN A 15 -1.36 6.89 -6.00
CA GLN A 15 -0.52 7.68 -6.91
C GLN A 15 0.18 8.84 -6.19
N LYS A 16 -0.51 9.54 -5.28
CA LYS A 16 0.13 10.58 -4.45
C LYS A 16 1.26 10.01 -3.59
N ILE A 17 1.11 8.80 -3.07
CA ILE A 17 2.18 8.11 -2.32
C ILE A 17 3.36 7.80 -3.24
N GLU A 18 3.13 7.26 -4.44
CA GLU A 18 4.22 7.02 -5.41
C GLU A 18 4.97 8.32 -5.74
N GLN A 19 4.23 9.42 -5.98
CA GLN A 19 4.79 10.74 -6.28
C GLN A 19 5.53 11.39 -5.10
N ALA A 20 5.16 11.08 -3.86
CA ALA A 20 5.83 11.56 -2.65
C ALA A 20 7.19 10.87 -2.40
N PHE A 21 7.37 9.68 -2.96
CA PHE A 21 8.58 8.85 -2.80
C PHE A 21 9.10 8.32 -4.15
N PRO A 22 9.35 9.18 -5.15
CA PRO A 22 9.55 8.76 -6.54
C PRO A 22 10.83 7.92 -6.68
N LYS A 23 11.91 8.27 -5.97
CA LYS A 23 13.17 7.50 -5.98
C LYS A 23 12.99 6.09 -5.39
N LYS A 24 12.22 5.95 -4.30
CA LYS A 24 11.99 4.64 -3.66
C LYS A 24 11.23 3.70 -4.60
N PHE A 25 10.12 4.18 -5.17
CA PHE A 25 9.33 3.40 -6.12
C PHE A 25 10.05 3.16 -7.45
N LYS A 26 10.85 4.12 -7.93
CA LYS A 26 11.72 3.89 -9.11
C LYS A 26 12.70 2.74 -8.85
N ASN A 27 13.43 2.77 -7.74
CA ASN A 27 14.38 1.72 -7.41
C ASN A 27 13.72 0.35 -7.21
N LEU A 28 12.53 0.33 -6.60
CA LEU A 28 11.74 -0.90 -6.47
C LEU A 28 11.33 -1.49 -7.83
N ASN A 29 10.88 -0.64 -8.76
CA ASN A 29 10.44 -1.07 -10.08
C ASN A 29 11.60 -1.52 -10.98
N GLU A 30 12.70 -0.76 -10.99
CA GLU A 30 13.86 -1.03 -11.86
C GLU A 30 14.78 -2.12 -11.31
N TYR A 31 15.09 -2.07 -10.01
CA TYR A 31 16.10 -2.94 -9.38
C TYR A 31 15.52 -3.97 -8.42
N GLY A 32 14.21 -3.95 -8.16
CA GLY A 32 13.58 -4.84 -7.17
C GLY A 32 13.96 -4.50 -5.72
N THR A 33 14.56 -3.33 -5.46
CA THR A 33 14.99 -2.95 -4.12
C THR A 33 13.79 -2.65 -3.22
N SER A 34 13.55 -3.53 -2.25
CA SER A 34 12.49 -3.36 -1.26
C SER A 34 12.81 -2.20 -0.31
N PHE A 35 11.78 -1.52 0.19
CA PHE A 35 11.96 -0.40 1.10
C PHE A 35 10.81 -0.27 2.10
N GLU A 36 11.07 0.40 3.21
CA GLU A 36 10.07 0.77 4.20
C GLU A 36 9.73 2.27 4.13
N ILE A 37 8.46 2.61 4.37
CA ILE A 37 8.01 3.98 4.60
C ILE A 37 7.18 4.01 5.89
N PRO A 38 7.55 4.85 6.88
CA PRO A 38 6.72 5.07 8.06
C PRO A 38 5.43 5.80 7.67
N ILE A 39 4.31 5.42 8.29
CA ILE A 39 3.00 6.04 8.08
C ILE A 39 3.06 7.55 8.34
N ARG A 40 3.81 7.99 9.37
CA ARG A 40 4.04 9.41 9.65
C ARG A 40 4.66 10.13 8.46
N GLY A 41 5.69 9.54 7.83
CA GLY A 41 6.31 10.12 6.63
C GLY A 41 5.36 10.21 5.44
N ILE A 42 4.40 9.27 5.33
CA ILE A 42 3.32 9.37 4.32
C ILE A 42 2.37 10.51 4.66
N GLN A 43 1.95 10.65 5.91
CA GLN A 43 1.04 11.71 6.35
C GLN A 43 1.65 13.10 6.16
N GLU A 44 2.96 13.26 6.38
CA GLU A 44 3.68 14.51 6.17
C GLU A 44 3.73 14.92 4.69
N LYS A 45 3.92 13.98 3.77
CA LYS A 45 4.03 14.27 2.33
C LYS A 45 2.72 14.19 1.56
N VAL A 46 1.75 13.45 2.09
CA VAL A 46 0.45 13.19 1.44
C VAL A 46 -0.66 13.66 2.38
N PRO A 47 -0.97 14.97 2.39
CA PRO A 47 -2.04 15.50 3.21
C PRO A 47 -3.38 14.86 2.81
N GLY A 48 -4.13 14.43 3.82
CA GLY A 48 -5.38 13.67 3.66
C GLY A 48 -5.19 12.15 3.56
N TYR A 49 -3.96 11.64 3.71
CA TYR A 49 -3.77 10.21 3.95
C TYR A 49 -4.27 9.84 5.35
N SER A 50 -5.42 9.16 5.40
CA SER A 50 -5.94 8.52 6.60
C SER A 50 -5.85 7.00 6.43
N ALA A 51 -5.28 6.32 7.41
CA ALA A 51 -5.21 4.85 7.43
C ALA A 51 -6.58 4.17 7.66
N GLY A 52 -7.67 4.96 7.77
CA GLY A 52 -9.02 4.50 8.05
C GLY A 52 -9.74 3.77 6.90
N ASN A 53 -10.58 2.82 7.30
CA ASN A 53 -11.21 1.76 6.50
C ASN A 53 -12.00 2.22 5.25
N GLY A 54 -11.79 1.50 4.13
CA GLY A 54 -12.73 1.43 3.01
C GLY A 54 -12.14 1.80 1.64
N HIS A 55 -11.37 2.89 1.57
CA HIS A 55 -10.78 3.45 0.34
C HIS A 55 -9.25 3.42 0.32
N SER A 56 -8.64 2.69 1.26
CA SER A 56 -7.19 2.65 1.42
C SER A 56 -6.50 2.05 0.18
N PRO A 57 -5.40 2.68 -0.30
CA PRO A 57 -4.58 2.11 -1.36
C PRO A 57 -3.87 0.83 -0.91
N LEU A 58 -3.92 0.51 0.39
CA LEU A 58 -3.29 -0.63 1.06
C LEU A 58 -4.31 -1.70 1.44
N ARG A 59 -5.44 -1.75 0.74
CA ARG A 59 -6.49 -2.75 1.02
C ARG A 59 -6.03 -4.11 0.50
N ASP A 60 -5.77 -5.03 1.43
CA ASP A 60 -5.54 -6.44 1.10
C ASP A 60 -6.80 -7.06 0.52
N ARG A 61 -6.61 -8.02 -0.40
CA ARG A 61 -7.70 -8.83 -0.96
C ARG A 61 -8.40 -9.57 0.18
N THR A 62 -9.47 -9.01 0.74
CA THR A 62 -10.28 -9.76 1.71
C THR A 62 -11.07 -10.87 1.02
N ARG A 63 -11.39 -11.91 1.79
CA ARG A 63 -11.99 -13.24 1.51
C ARG A 63 -13.12 -13.37 0.46
N LYS A 64 -13.55 -12.30 -0.21
CA LYS A 64 -14.53 -12.29 -1.32
C LYS A 64 -14.00 -11.70 -2.65
N GLY A 65 -12.72 -11.33 -2.76
CA GLY A 65 -12.03 -11.09 -4.04
C GLY A 65 -12.46 -9.86 -4.87
N LYS A 66 -13.45 -9.07 -4.45
CA LYS A 66 -14.05 -8.01 -5.29
C LYS A 66 -13.25 -6.70 -5.35
N LYS A 67 -12.35 -6.42 -4.40
CA LYS A 67 -11.59 -5.15 -4.36
C LYS A 67 -10.17 -5.37 -3.85
N ILE A 68 -9.22 -4.66 -4.45
CA ILE A 68 -7.80 -4.61 -4.03
C ILE A 68 -7.32 -3.15 -4.01
N GLY A 69 -6.50 -2.79 -3.04
CA GLY A 69 -5.89 -1.46 -2.97
C GLY A 69 -4.88 -1.27 -4.10
N TYR A 70 -4.82 -0.08 -4.69
CA TYR A 70 -3.92 0.22 -5.81
C TYR A 70 -2.44 -0.13 -5.54
N LEU A 71 -1.94 0.12 -4.33
CA LEU A 71 -0.55 -0.21 -3.99
C LEU A 71 -0.37 -1.71 -3.76
N CYS A 72 -1.33 -2.40 -3.13
CA CYS A 72 -1.32 -3.87 -3.00
C CYS A 72 -1.55 -4.61 -4.33
N ASP A 73 -2.16 -3.95 -5.31
CA ASP A 73 -2.34 -4.48 -6.66
C ASP A 73 -1.00 -4.51 -7.40
N LYS A 74 -0.27 -3.40 -7.37
CA LYS A 74 1.04 -3.24 -8.00
C LYS A 74 2.19 -3.92 -7.27
N TYR A 75 2.21 -3.85 -5.95
CA TYR A 75 3.34 -4.25 -5.13
C TYR A 75 2.90 -5.28 -4.09
N GLN A 76 3.85 -6.05 -3.59
CA GLN A 76 3.67 -6.74 -2.31
C GLN A 76 3.88 -5.72 -1.20
N VAL A 77 2.90 -5.63 -0.30
CA VAL A 77 2.90 -4.64 0.77
C VAL A 77 2.72 -5.35 2.10
N GLU A 78 3.70 -5.21 2.98
CA GLU A 78 3.66 -5.69 4.35
C GLU A 78 3.38 -4.51 5.29
N LYS A 79 2.45 -4.73 6.22
CA LYS A 79 2.02 -3.73 7.21
C LYS A 79 2.70 -4.05 8.52
N ILE A 80 3.51 -3.12 8.99
CA ILE A 80 4.22 -3.25 10.26
C ILE A 80 3.39 -2.53 11.31
N HIS A 81 2.96 -3.30 12.31
CA HIS A 81 2.12 -2.83 13.39
C HIS A 81 2.94 -2.45 14.61
N GLU A 82 2.45 -1.50 15.40
CA GLU A 82 3.00 -1.19 16.71
C GLU A 82 2.94 -2.45 17.60
N ASN A 83 4.07 -2.78 18.24
CA ASN A 83 4.23 -3.97 19.10
C ASN A 83 3.97 -5.32 18.41
N ASP A 84 4.12 -5.40 17.08
CA ASP A 84 3.88 -6.63 16.28
C ASP A 84 2.44 -7.19 16.42
N ASN A 85 1.52 -6.41 16.99
CA ASN A 85 0.16 -6.86 17.23
C ASN A 85 -0.73 -6.44 16.04
N PRO A 86 -1.35 -7.38 15.31
CA PRO A 86 -2.14 -7.08 14.10
C PRO A 86 -3.38 -6.21 14.39
N ASN A 87 -3.82 -6.13 15.64
CA ASN A 87 -4.92 -5.25 16.07
C ASN A 87 -4.45 -3.83 16.44
N SER A 88 -3.14 -3.61 16.49
CA SER A 88 -2.54 -2.31 16.83
C SER A 88 -2.36 -1.43 15.61
N LYS A 89 -2.02 -0.16 15.84
CA LYS A 89 -1.86 0.85 14.79
C LYS A 89 -0.74 0.44 13.83
N ILE A 90 -0.97 0.61 12.52
CA ILE A 90 0.09 0.46 11.52
C ILE A 90 1.05 1.64 11.66
N ILE A 91 2.34 1.35 11.84
CA ILE A 91 3.40 2.35 12.00
C ILE A 91 4.23 2.51 10.74
N SER A 92 4.41 1.44 9.97
CA SER A 92 5.22 1.41 8.76
C SER A 92 4.64 0.49 7.69
N LEU A 93 5.03 0.73 6.44
CA LEU A 93 4.69 -0.08 5.29
C LEU A 93 5.97 -0.48 4.57
N LYS A 94 6.15 -1.77 4.37
CA LYS A 94 7.26 -2.31 3.59
C LYS A 94 6.74 -2.72 2.22
N PHE A 95 7.41 -2.24 1.19
CA PHE A 95 7.08 -2.50 -0.22
C PHE A 95 8.15 -3.39 -0.83
N SER A 96 7.71 -4.44 -1.51
CA SER A 96 8.53 -5.35 -2.29
C SER A 96 7.90 -5.61 -3.67
N LYS A 97 8.72 -6.10 -4.60
CA LYS A 97 8.27 -6.43 -5.95
C LYS A 97 7.32 -7.62 -5.85
N LYS A 98 6.21 -7.56 -6.58
CA LYS A 98 5.29 -8.69 -6.71
C LYS A 98 5.91 -9.67 -7.69
N GLU A 99 6.12 -10.91 -7.27
CA GLU A 99 6.56 -12.00 -8.14
C GLU A 99 5.53 -12.33 -9.23
#